data_AF-A0A218UAL5-F1
#
_entry.id   AF-A0A218UAL5-F1
#
_cell.length_a   1.000
_cell.length_b   1.000
_cell.length_c   1.000
_cell.angle_alpha   90.00
_cell.angle_beta   90.00
_cell.angle_gamma   90.00
#
_symmetry.space_group_name_H-M   'P 1'
#
loop_
_entity.id
_entity.type
_entity.pdbx_description
1 polymer ?
#
loop_
_entity_poly.entity_id
_entity_poly.type
_entity_poly.pdbx_seq_one_letter_code
_entity_poly.pdbx_strand_id
1 'polypeptide(L)'
;MLARGKGWGAGWVCPALPAAAAAVRPTHKVPEPESEQQRRVPSALRSARPAMPNFAGTWKMRSSENFDELLKALGVNAMLRKVAVAAASKPHVEIRQDGDQFYIKTSTTVRTTEINFKIGESFEEETVDGRKCRSLATWENENKIYCKQTLIEGDGPKTYWTRELANDELILTFGADDVVCTRIYVRE
;
A
#
# COMPACT_ATOMS: atom_id res chain seq x y z
N MET A 1 4.66 -33.17 -57.26
CA MET A 1 4.62 -31.75 -56.86
C MET A 1 3.26 -31.18 -57.27
N LEU A 2 2.50 -30.74 -56.26
CA LEU A 2 1.30 -29.87 -56.25
C LEU A 2 0.19 -30.03 -57.31
N ALA A 3 -1.00 -30.39 -56.81
CA ALA A 3 -2.27 -30.24 -57.50
C ALA A 3 -2.86 -28.83 -57.30
N ARG A 4 -3.34 -28.22 -58.39
CA ARG A 4 -4.19 -27.02 -58.41
C ARG A 4 -5.57 -27.37 -58.98
N GLY A 5 -6.60 -27.00 -58.23
CA GLY A 5 -7.78 -26.24 -58.67
C GLY A 5 -8.74 -26.83 -59.70
N LYS A 6 -10.04 -26.73 -59.39
CA LYS A 6 -11.11 -26.34 -60.32
C LYS A 6 -12.38 -25.98 -59.52
N GLY A 7 -13.07 -24.94 -59.98
CA GLY A 7 -14.38 -24.52 -59.49
C GLY A 7 -15.52 -25.00 -60.40
N TRP A 8 -16.61 -24.21 -60.38
CA TRP A 8 -17.93 -24.34 -61.05
C TRP A 8 -18.96 -24.99 -60.11
N GLY A 9 -20.24 -24.61 -60.06
CA GLY A 9 -21.11 -23.76 -60.87
C GLY A 9 -22.56 -24.02 -60.41
N ALA A 10 -23.43 -23.03 -60.59
CA ALA A 10 -24.79 -22.93 -60.03
C ALA A 10 -25.80 -24.02 -60.47
N GLY A 11 -26.91 -24.15 -59.72
CA GLY A 11 -28.19 -24.47 -60.36
C GLY A 11 -29.33 -25.08 -59.52
N TRP A 12 -30.41 -24.29 -59.42
CA TRP A 12 -31.83 -24.68 -59.55
C TRP A 12 -32.67 -25.19 -58.35
N VAL A 13 -33.87 -24.61 -58.35
CA VAL A 13 -35.02 -24.61 -57.43
C VAL A 13 -35.85 -25.88 -57.58
N CYS A 14 -36.51 -26.33 -56.49
CA CYS A 14 -37.73 -27.14 -56.54
C CYS A 14 -38.70 -26.79 -55.37
N PRO A 15 -40.02 -27.07 -55.52
CA PRO A 15 -41.11 -26.21 -55.05
C PRO A 15 -41.95 -26.75 -53.86
N ALA A 16 -43.05 -26.05 -53.61
CA ALA A 16 -43.91 -25.97 -52.42
C ALA A 16 -44.83 -27.18 -52.05
N LEU A 17 -45.07 -27.33 -50.72
CA LEU A 17 -46.30 -27.60 -49.91
C LEU A 17 -47.36 -28.67 -50.33
N PRO A 18 -48.09 -29.34 -49.39
CA PRO A 18 -48.94 -28.67 -48.38
C PRO A 18 -49.13 -29.28 -46.97
N ALA A 19 -49.54 -28.38 -46.07
CA ALA A 19 -50.44 -28.42 -44.92
C ALA A 19 -50.73 -29.72 -44.14
N ALA A 20 -50.61 -29.65 -42.80
CA ALA A 20 -51.72 -29.98 -41.89
C ALA A 20 -51.52 -29.44 -40.45
N ALA A 21 -52.65 -28.98 -39.92
CA ALA A 21 -53.06 -28.87 -38.50
C ALA A 21 -52.35 -27.88 -37.56
N ALA A 22 -53.10 -26.81 -37.28
CA ALA A 22 -52.92 -25.87 -36.19
C ALA A 22 -53.23 -26.51 -34.82
N ALA A 23 -52.48 -26.10 -33.79
CA ALA A 23 -52.95 -26.10 -32.41
C ALA A 23 -52.23 -25.00 -31.59
N VAL A 24 -52.97 -23.92 -31.38
CA VAL A 24 -53.00 -22.95 -30.27
C VAL A 24 -51.88 -23.02 -29.21
N ARG A 25 -51.13 -21.91 -29.08
CA ARG A 25 -50.29 -21.59 -27.91
C ARG A 25 -51.14 -21.10 -26.73
N PRO A 26 -50.77 -21.46 -25.50
CA PRO A 26 -50.78 -20.51 -24.40
C PRO A 26 -49.36 -20.33 -23.84
N THR A 27 -48.92 -19.07 -23.74
CA THR A 27 -47.67 -18.66 -23.09
C THR A 27 -47.74 -18.96 -21.59
N HIS A 28 -47.09 -20.03 -21.14
CA HIS A 28 -46.82 -20.23 -19.72
C HIS A 28 -45.51 -19.53 -19.36
N LYS A 29 -45.62 -18.41 -18.64
CA LYS A 29 -44.50 -17.77 -17.96
C LYS A 29 -44.13 -18.66 -16.76
N VAL A 30 -42.96 -19.27 -16.79
CA VAL A 30 -42.41 -20.03 -15.66
C VAL A 30 -41.95 -19.01 -14.60
N PRO A 31 -42.39 -19.08 -13.33
CA PRO A 31 -41.79 -18.30 -12.26
C PRO A 31 -40.49 -18.98 -11.81
N GLU A 32 -39.39 -18.23 -11.75
CA GLU A 32 -38.16 -18.67 -11.11
C GLU A 32 -38.40 -18.91 -9.61
N PRO A 33 -37.86 -19.99 -9.02
CA PRO A 33 -37.90 -20.17 -7.57
C PRO A 33 -36.83 -19.29 -6.92
N GLU A 34 -37.27 -18.27 -6.18
CA GLU A 34 -36.41 -17.57 -5.22
C GLU A 34 -35.89 -18.57 -4.18
N SER A 35 -34.58 -18.82 -4.21
CA SER A 35 -33.93 -19.73 -3.29
C SER A 35 -33.98 -19.17 -1.87
N GLU A 36 -34.63 -19.95 -1.00
CA GLU A 36 -34.89 -19.76 0.43
C GLU A 36 -33.62 -19.77 1.31
N GLN A 37 -32.55 -19.09 0.90
CA GLN A 37 -31.26 -19.04 1.59
C GLN A 37 -30.96 -17.69 2.26
N GLN A 38 -31.98 -16.83 2.34
CA GLN A 38 -31.97 -15.62 3.17
C GLN A 38 -32.52 -15.89 4.58
N ARG A 39 -32.17 -17.02 5.21
CA ARG A 39 -32.49 -17.25 6.63
C ARG A 39 -31.50 -16.48 7.50
N ARG A 40 -31.91 -15.24 7.83
CA ARG A 40 -31.55 -14.42 9.00
C ARG A 40 -30.27 -14.84 9.74
N VAL A 41 -29.14 -14.29 9.30
CA VAL A 41 -28.03 -14.05 10.23
C VAL A 41 -28.39 -12.84 11.11
N PRO A 42 -28.32 -12.92 12.44
CA PRO A 42 -28.47 -11.76 13.30
C PRO A 42 -27.44 -10.70 12.90
N SER A 43 -27.89 -9.45 12.72
CA SER A 43 -27.04 -8.29 12.39
C SER A 43 -25.81 -8.13 13.30
N ALA A 44 -25.88 -8.69 14.51
CA ALA A 44 -24.82 -8.70 15.53
C ALA A 44 -23.56 -9.51 15.19
N LEU A 45 -23.54 -10.26 14.08
CA LEU A 45 -22.37 -11.01 13.60
C LEU A 45 -21.80 -10.47 12.28
N ARG A 46 -22.06 -9.19 11.94
CA ARG A 46 -21.14 -8.47 11.08
C ARG A 46 -19.84 -8.34 11.86
N SER A 47 -18.85 -9.17 11.51
CA SER A 47 -17.46 -8.98 11.95
C SER A 47 -17.17 -7.48 11.90
N ALA A 48 -16.98 -6.86 13.07
CA ALA A 48 -16.33 -5.57 13.11
C ALA A 48 -15.04 -5.78 12.31
N ARG A 49 -14.83 -4.99 11.25
CA ARG A 49 -13.48 -4.94 10.68
C ARG A 49 -12.56 -4.62 11.86
N PRO A 50 -11.43 -5.31 12.05
CA PRO A 50 -10.44 -4.86 13.02
C PRO A 50 -10.25 -3.37 12.79
N ALA A 51 -10.43 -2.60 13.87
CA ALA A 51 -10.34 -1.16 13.78
C ALA A 51 -8.94 -0.84 13.26
N MET A 52 -8.84 -0.20 12.10
CA MET A 52 -7.53 0.10 11.54
C MET A 52 -6.73 0.93 12.55
N PRO A 53 -5.42 0.65 12.69
CA PRO A 53 -4.56 1.41 13.59
C PRO A 53 -4.62 2.90 13.22
N ASN A 54 -4.76 3.75 14.23
CA ASN A 54 -4.82 5.20 14.05
C ASN A 54 -3.48 5.86 14.40
N PHE A 55 -2.66 6.07 13.37
CA PHE A 55 -1.39 6.78 13.48
C PHE A 55 -1.58 8.31 13.49
N ALA A 56 -2.76 8.81 13.13
CA ALA A 56 -3.00 10.23 12.98
C ALA A 56 -2.78 10.98 14.30
N GLY A 57 -2.22 12.18 14.19
CA GLY A 57 -1.95 13.06 15.30
C GLY A 57 -0.54 13.63 15.28
N THR A 58 -0.22 14.30 16.37
CA THR A 58 1.04 14.98 16.58
C THR A 58 1.88 14.22 17.59
N TRP A 59 3.15 14.06 17.29
CA TRP A 59 4.06 13.18 18.00
C TRP A 59 5.36 13.92 18.31
N LYS A 60 5.79 13.85 19.57
CA LYS A 60 7.07 14.38 20.05
C LYS A 60 8.02 13.25 20.43
N MET A 61 9.28 13.37 20.05
CA MET A 61 10.28 12.35 20.37
C MET A 61 10.59 12.34 21.86
N ARG A 62 10.50 11.16 22.48
CA ARG A 62 10.94 10.90 23.85
C ARG A 62 12.39 10.43 23.90
N SER A 63 12.75 9.49 23.04
CA SER A 63 14.09 8.89 23.03
C SER A 63 14.54 8.55 21.60
N SER A 64 15.85 8.53 21.41
CA SER A 64 16.51 8.13 20.18
C SER A 64 17.76 7.35 20.53
N GLU A 65 17.91 6.17 19.93
CA GLU A 65 19.05 5.28 20.13
C GLU A 65 19.72 5.01 18.79
N ASN A 66 21.06 5.00 18.80
CA ASN A 66 21.90 4.61 17.67
C ASN A 66 21.80 5.46 16.38
N PHE A 67 21.28 6.70 16.48
CA PHE A 67 21.13 7.58 15.31
C PHE A 67 22.47 8.01 14.69
N ASP A 68 23.52 8.24 15.48
CA ASP A 68 24.86 8.57 14.96
C ASP A 68 25.47 7.41 14.18
N GLU A 69 25.34 6.17 14.68
CA GLU A 69 25.85 4.99 13.98
C GLU A 69 25.06 4.71 12.69
N LEU A 70 23.74 4.95 12.67
CA LEU A 70 22.96 4.90 11.42
C LEU A 70 23.51 5.86 10.38
N LEU A 71 23.73 7.13 10.75
CA LEU A 71 24.29 8.13 9.83
C LEU A 71 25.70 7.75 9.37
N LYS A 72 26.50 7.13 10.24
CA LYS A 72 27.83 6.62 9.90
C LYS A 72 27.76 5.47 8.90
N ALA A 73 26.84 4.53 9.07
CA ALA A 73 26.60 3.44 8.12
C ALA A 73 26.13 3.96 6.75
N LEU A 74 25.40 5.07 6.73
CA LEU A 74 25.01 5.78 5.51
C LEU A 74 26.16 6.58 4.87
N GLY A 75 27.37 6.57 5.44
CA GLY A 75 28.54 7.25 4.91
C GLY A 75 28.66 8.74 5.27
N VAL A 76 27.83 9.24 6.20
CA VAL A 76 27.87 10.64 6.62
C VAL A 76 29.12 10.92 7.45
N ASN A 77 29.88 11.96 7.09
CA ASN A 77 31.11 12.32 7.79
C ASN A 77 30.85 12.83 9.23
N ALA A 78 31.83 12.71 10.12
CA ALA A 78 31.67 12.94 11.56
C ALA A 78 31.19 14.36 11.92
N MET A 79 31.58 15.38 11.15
CA MET A 79 31.15 16.76 11.39
C MET A 79 29.65 16.92 11.09
N LEU A 80 29.20 16.42 9.93
CA LEU A 80 27.79 16.48 9.55
C LEU A 80 26.90 15.64 10.48
N ARG A 81 27.39 14.50 10.98
CA ARG A 81 26.62 13.70 11.93
C ARG A 81 26.35 14.42 13.25
N LYS A 82 27.34 15.13 13.81
CA LYS A 82 27.14 15.94 15.02
C LYS A 82 26.05 17.00 14.83
N VAL A 83 26.08 17.67 13.68
CA VAL A 83 25.05 18.67 13.32
C VAL A 83 23.69 17.99 13.15
N ALA A 84 23.61 16.85 12.47
CA ALA A 84 22.36 16.12 12.26
C ALA A 84 21.76 15.59 13.57
N VAL A 85 22.57 15.04 14.47
CA VAL A 85 22.15 14.58 15.81
C VAL A 85 21.59 15.75 16.63
N ALA A 86 22.29 16.89 16.65
CA ALA A 86 21.81 18.08 17.34
C ALA A 86 20.50 18.61 16.72
N ALA A 87 20.44 18.64 15.38
CA ALA A 87 19.31 19.19 14.66
C ALA A 87 18.03 18.35 14.83
N ALA A 88 18.19 17.02 14.84
CA ALA A 88 17.14 16.03 15.00
C ALA A 88 17.00 15.55 16.46
N SER A 89 17.43 16.36 17.43
CA SER A 89 17.31 16.04 18.86
C SER A 89 15.88 16.18 19.40
N LYS A 90 15.05 17.01 18.77
CA LYS A 90 13.64 17.24 19.13
C LYS A 90 12.77 17.34 17.88
N PRO A 91 12.67 16.25 17.07
CA PRO A 91 11.82 16.25 15.89
C PRO A 91 10.35 16.26 16.33
N HIS A 92 9.56 17.02 15.60
CA HIS A 92 8.12 17.06 15.70
C HIS A 92 7.52 16.35 14.48
N VAL A 93 6.63 15.39 14.70
CA VAL A 93 6.06 14.57 13.64
C VAL A 93 4.54 14.75 13.63
N GLU A 94 4.01 15.20 12.51
CA GLU A 94 2.56 15.28 12.25
C GLU A 94 2.20 14.17 11.26
N ILE A 95 1.22 13.35 11.61
CA ILE A 95 0.69 12.30 10.74
C ILE A 95 -0.79 12.58 10.48
N ARG A 96 -1.18 12.57 9.21
CA ARG A 96 -2.57 12.49 8.79
C ARG A 96 -2.79 11.18 8.08
N GLN A 97 -3.86 10.49 8.43
CA GLN A 97 -4.20 9.17 7.90
C GLN A 97 -5.67 9.18 7.45
N ASP A 98 -5.90 8.77 6.21
CA ASP A 98 -7.22 8.49 5.66
C ASP A 98 -7.20 7.07 5.06
N GLY A 99 -7.61 6.10 5.88
CA GLY A 99 -7.46 4.68 5.57
C GLY A 99 -6.00 4.29 5.35
N ASP A 100 -5.69 3.90 4.11
CA ASP A 100 -4.34 3.54 3.66
C ASP A 100 -3.56 4.73 3.08
N GLN A 101 -4.16 5.92 3.00
CA GLN A 101 -3.48 7.13 2.57
C GLN A 101 -2.84 7.83 3.76
N PHE A 102 -1.55 8.12 3.65
CA PHE A 102 -0.77 8.76 4.70
C PHE A 102 -0.13 10.05 4.17
N TYR A 103 -0.17 11.07 5.02
CA TYR A 103 0.69 12.24 4.96
C TYR A 103 1.51 12.30 6.24
N ILE A 104 2.82 12.46 6.09
CA ILE A 104 3.72 12.61 7.23
C ILE A 104 4.55 13.86 7.00
N LYS A 105 4.54 14.72 8.00
CA LYS A 105 5.45 15.86 8.11
C LYS A 105 6.38 15.63 9.28
N THR A 106 7.68 15.72 9.03
CA THR A 106 8.72 15.66 10.05
C THR A 106 9.46 16.99 10.06
N SER A 107 9.37 17.72 11.16
CA SER A 107 10.02 19.01 11.35
C SER A 107 11.14 18.89 12.37
N THR A 108 12.35 19.26 11.97
CA THR A 108 13.53 19.41 12.82
C THR A 108 13.97 20.86 12.83
N THR A 109 14.96 21.21 13.65
CA THR A 109 15.49 22.58 13.70
C THR A 109 16.13 23.06 12.40
N VAL A 110 16.60 22.13 11.55
CA VAL A 110 17.33 22.45 10.31
C VAL A 110 16.53 22.12 9.06
N ARG A 111 15.69 21.08 9.09
CA ARG A 111 14.97 20.59 7.91
C ARG A 111 13.55 20.19 8.26
N THR A 112 12.62 20.51 7.37
CA THR A 112 11.28 19.92 7.36
C THR A 112 11.14 19.05 6.12
N THR A 113 10.64 17.83 6.28
CA THR A 113 10.36 16.89 5.20
C THR A 113 8.90 16.49 5.23
N GLU A 114 8.28 16.37 4.07
CA GLU A 114 6.88 16.00 3.92
C GLU A 114 6.77 14.88 2.89
N ILE A 115 6.09 13.79 3.24
CA ILE A 115 5.83 12.66 2.35
C ILE A 115 4.35 12.34 2.30
N ASN A 116 3.86 12.04 1.11
CA ASN A 116 2.51 11.57 0.85
C ASN A 116 2.62 10.22 0.15
N PHE A 117 1.99 9.19 0.71
CA PHE A 117 2.03 7.85 0.14
C PHE A 117 0.78 7.07 0.51
N LYS A 118 0.52 6.03 -0.29
CA LYS A 118 -0.54 5.07 -0.02
C LYS A 118 0.07 3.70 0.19
N ILE A 119 -0.44 2.97 1.17
CA ILE A 119 0.04 1.61 1.44
C ILE A 119 -0.13 0.73 0.20
N GLY A 120 0.94 0.01 -0.16
CA GLY A 120 1.00 -0.85 -1.35
C GLY A 120 1.37 -0.14 -2.65
N GLU A 121 1.51 1.19 -2.65
CA GLU A 121 1.90 1.97 -3.83
C GLU A 121 3.31 2.55 -3.67
N SER A 122 4.10 2.51 -4.74
CA SER A 122 5.46 3.07 -4.70
C SER A 122 5.44 4.59 -4.80
N PHE A 123 6.29 5.27 -4.05
CA PHE A 123 6.43 6.73 -4.07
C PHE A 123 7.91 7.13 -4.04
N GLU A 124 8.20 8.40 -4.34
CA GLU A 124 9.55 8.96 -4.24
C GLU A 124 9.71 9.73 -2.93
N GLU A 125 10.83 9.53 -2.25
CA GLU A 125 11.22 10.28 -1.06
C GLU A 125 12.74 10.42 -0.98
N GLU A 126 13.22 11.04 0.09
CA GLU A 126 14.64 11.08 0.42
C GLU A 126 14.93 10.18 1.62
N THR A 127 16.05 9.46 1.54
CA THR A 127 16.65 8.77 2.70
C THR A 127 17.05 9.77 3.79
N VAL A 128 17.33 9.28 4.99
CA VAL A 128 17.70 10.13 6.16
C VAL A 128 18.93 11.00 5.87
N ASP A 129 19.86 10.54 5.03
CA ASP A 129 21.05 11.29 4.61
C ASP A 129 20.81 12.19 3.37
N GLY A 130 19.61 12.18 2.80
CA GLY A 130 19.18 13.09 1.73
C GLY A 130 19.33 12.56 0.30
N ARG A 131 19.66 11.28 0.10
CA ARG A 131 19.67 10.67 -1.24
C ARG A 131 18.26 10.32 -1.68
N LYS A 132 17.95 10.61 -2.95
CA LYS A 132 16.66 10.28 -3.56
C LYS A 132 16.46 8.77 -3.69
N CYS A 133 15.29 8.29 -3.27
CA CYS A 133 14.95 6.88 -3.29
C CYS A 133 13.48 6.66 -3.69
N ARG A 134 13.21 5.48 -4.23
CA ARG A 134 11.86 4.95 -4.42
C ARG A 134 11.52 4.06 -3.24
N SER A 135 10.37 4.31 -2.66
CA SER A 135 9.90 3.67 -1.44
C SER A 135 8.62 2.90 -1.66
N LEU A 136 8.44 1.81 -0.92
CA LEU A 136 7.24 1.00 -0.92
C LEU A 136 6.87 0.66 0.52
N ALA A 137 5.77 1.24 1.00
CA ALA A 137 5.23 1.00 2.33
C ALA A 137 4.17 -0.11 2.30
N THR A 138 4.25 -1.04 3.24
CA THR A 138 3.35 -2.19 3.40
C THR A 138 3.04 -2.44 4.87
N TRP A 139 1.85 -2.94 5.17
CA TRP A 139 1.54 -3.48 6.50
C TRP A 139 2.37 -4.74 6.75
N GLU A 140 3.23 -4.73 7.77
CA GLU A 140 3.93 -5.93 8.26
C GLU A 140 3.04 -6.73 9.21
N ASN A 141 2.26 -6.02 10.03
CA ASN A 141 1.20 -6.56 10.85
C ASN A 141 0.11 -5.49 11.07
N GLU A 142 -0.87 -5.77 11.93
CA GLU A 142 -2.01 -4.88 12.20
C GLU A 142 -1.60 -3.48 12.69
N ASN A 143 -0.48 -3.34 13.42
CA ASN A 143 -0.06 -2.10 14.04
C ASN A 143 1.28 -1.57 13.52
N LYS A 144 1.85 -2.20 12.49
CA LYS A 144 3.20 -1.92 12.02
C LYS A 144 3.28 -1.77 10.51
N ILE A 145 3.79 -0.62 10.09
CA ILE A 145 4.15 -0.32 8.71
C ILE A 145 5.64 -0.60 8.53
N TYR A 146 5.98 -1.34 7.48
CA TYR A 146 7.34 -1.49 6.99
C TYR A 146 7.46 -0.79 5.64
N CYS A 147 8.53 -0.02 5.45
CA CYS A 147 8.80 0.65 4.19
C CYS A 147 10.22 0.33 3.72
N LYS A 148 10.31 -0.27 2.53
CA LYS A 148 11.58 -0.52 1.86
C LYS A 148 11.97 0.71 1.05
N GLN A 149 13.21 1.17 1.19
CA GLN A 149 13.78 2.25 0.40
C GLN A 149 14.80 1.69 -0.61
N THR A 150 14.72 2.14 -1.86
CA THR A 150 15.65 1.75 -2.93
C THR A 150 16.18 3.01 -3.61
N LEU A 151 17.49 3.25 -3.60
CA LEU A 151 18.07 4.45 -4.21
C LEU A 151 17.72 4.52 -5.70
N ILE A 152 17.39 5.74 -6.18
CA ILE A 152 17.12 5.98 -7.60
C ILE A 152 18.44 6.04 -8.38
N GLU A 153 19.46 6.63 -7.76
CA GLU A 153 20.80 6.78 -8.34
C GLU A 153 21.87 6.35 -7.33
N GLY A 154 22.90 5.71 -7.84
CA GLY A 154 24.06 5.25 -7.07
C GLY A 154 23.83 3.97 -6.28
N ASP A 155 24.89 3.54 -5.62
CA ASP A 155 24.91 2.39 -4.72
C ASP A 155 24.95 2.84 -3.26
N GLY A 156 24.51 1.96 -2.36
CA GLY A 156 24.51 2.23 -0.94
C GLY A 156 23.97 1.08 -0.11
N PRO A 157 23.98 1.25 1.22
CA PRO A 157 23.42 0.26 2.13
C PRO A 157 21.92 0.07 1.86
N LYS A 158 21.41 -1.13 2.16
CA LYS A 158 19.98 -1.40 2.09
C LYS A 158 19.29 -0.64 3.21
N THR A 159 18.36 0.23 2.84
CA THR A 159 17.66 1.11 3.79
C THR A 159 16.19 0.77 3.89
N TYR A 160 15.66 0.95 5.10
CA TYR A 160 14.24 0.79 5.37
C TYR A 160 13.85 1.63 6.58
N TRP A 161 12.55 1.86 6.73
CA TRP A 161 11.99 2.40 7.96
C TRP A 161 10.73 1.65 8.37
N THR A 162 10.45 1.61 9.67
CA THR A 162 9.19 1.08 10.21
C THR A 162 8.51 2.08 11.11
N ARG A 163 7.18 1.94 11.25
CA ARG A 163 6.37 2.68 12.21
C ARG A 163 5.40 1.72 12.87
N GLU A 164 5.51 1.60 14.18
CA GLU A 164 4.69 0.71 14.98
C GLU A 164 3.97 1.48 16.08
N LEU A 165 2.67 1.24 16.22
CA LEU A 165 1.92 1.70 17.39
C LEU A 165 1.93 0.61 18.46
N ALA A 166 2.49 0.94 19.62
CA ALA A 166 2.51 0.03 20.76
C ALA A 166 2.42 0.83 22.06
N ASN A 167 1.54 0.44 22.97
CA ASN A 167 1.40 1.06 24.30
C ASN A 167 1.26 2.60 24.27
N ASP A 168 0.44 3.14 23.37
CA ASP A 168 0.26 4.59 23.14
C ASP A 168 1.52 5.34 22.65
N GLU A 169 2.56 4.61 22.28
CA GLU A 169 3.79 5.12 21.70
C GLU A 169 3.83 4.84 20.20
N LEU A 170 4.52 5.73 19.49
CA LEU A 170 4.89 5.54 18.10
C LEU A 170 6.38 5.19 18.04
N ILE A 171 6.68 3.93 17.71
CA ILE A 171 8.03 3.40 17.61
C ILE A 171 8.47 3.47 16.15
N LEU A 172 9.51 4.26 15.90
CA LEU A 172 10.16 4.39 14.60
C LEU A 172 11.45 3.58 14.60
N THR A 173 11.64 2.75 13.59
CA THR A 173 12.92 2.08 13.35
C THR A 173 13.46 2.51 12.00
N PHE A 174 14.74 2.83 11.92
CA PHE A 174 15.46 3.10 10.70
C PHE A 174 16.60 2.10 10.58
N GLY A 175 16.70 1.43 9.44
CA GLY A 175 17.77 0.47 9.18
C GLY A 175 18.66 0.89 8.01
N ALA A 176 19.95 0.62 8.14
CA ALA A 176 20.94 0.67 7.07
C ALA A 176 21.85 -0.56 7.22
N ASP A 177 21.70 -1.53 6.31
CA ASP A 177 22.31 -2.86 6.40
C ASP A 177 22.06 -3.54 7.77
N ASP A 178 23.10 -3.73 8.59
CA ASP A 178 23.07 -4.35 9.91
C ASP A 178 22.84 -3.34 11.05
N VAL A 179 22.87 -2.04 10.75
CA VAL A 179 22.70 -0.98 11.74
C VAL A 179 21.25 -0.57 11.85
N VAL A 180 20.75 -0.57 13.09
CA VAL A 180 19.37 -0.19 13.43
C VAL A 180 19.38 0.98 14.40
N CYS A 181 18.58 2.00 14.09
CA CYS A 181 18.28 3.13 14.96
C CYS A 181 16.82 3.08 15.35
N THR A 182 16.53 3.26 16.64
CA THR A 182 15.16 3.28 17.17
C THR A 182 14.86 4.63 17.78
N ARG A 183 13.68 5.17 17.48
CA ARG A 183 13.17 6.42 18.04
C ARG A 183 11.77 6.21 18.56
N ILE A 184 11.54 6.63 19.79
CA ILE A 184 10.23 6.49 20.43
C ILE A 184 9.60 7.87 20.54
N TYR A 185 8.36 7.96 20.09
CA TYR A 185 7.55 9.16 20.16
C TYR A 185 6.32 8.93 21.03
N VAL A 186 5.92 9.99 21.72
CA VAL A 186 4.67 10.03 22.49
C VAL A 186 3.75 11.07 21.85
N ARG A 187 2.45 10.82 21.95
CA ARG A 187 1.44 11.77 21.47
C ARG A 187 1.58 13.09 22.21
N GLU A 188 1.44 14.18 21.48
CA GLU A 188 1.39 15.53 22.05
C GLU A 188 -0.02 15.89 22.53
#